data_AF-A0A3B9WAT0-F1
#
_entry.id   AF-A0A3B9WAT0-F1
#
_cell.length_a   1.000
_cell.length_b   1.000
_cell.length_c   1.000
_cell.angle_alpha   90.00
_cell.angle_beta   90.00
_cell.angle_gamma   90.00
#
_symmetry.space_group_name_H-M   'P 1'
#
loop_
_entity.id
_entity.type
_entity.pdbx_description
1 polymer ?
#
loop_
_entity_poly.entity_id
_entity_poly.type
_entity_poly.pdbx_seq_one_letter_code
_entity_poly.pdbx_strand_id
1 'polypeptide(L)'
;MHLHFTDRIFGSTPASAADAVAEIARVRPVTVTLHDLPQPANGHAFEARRACYARVSDAARTVIVSSDSERAQLARYVPITGSAPVLVAPL
;
A
#
# COMPACT_ATOMS: atom_id res chain seq x y z
N MET A 1 6.45 -9.50 -9.93
CA MET A 1 6.04 -10.27 -8.72
C MET A 1 4.73 -9.68 -8.21
N HIS A 2 3.81 -10.50 -7.72
CA HIS A 2 2.57 -10.01 -7.14
C HIS A 2 2.57 -10.21 -5.62
N LEU A 3 2.28 -9.15 -4.85
CA LEU A 3 2.28 -9.17 -3.39
C LEU A 3 0.90 -8.80 -2.86
N HIS A 4 0.37 -9.59 -1.93
CA HIS A 4 -0.76 -9.18 -1.10
C HIS A 4 -0.20 -8.51 0.15
N PHE A 5 -0.46 -7.22 0.32
CA PHE A 5 0.22 -6.39 1.29
C PHE A 5 -0.72 -5.89 2.40
N THR A 6 -0.29 -6.11 3.64
CA THR A 6 -0.70 -5.35 4.83
C THR A 6 0.55 -5.14 5.67
N ASP A 7 0.73 -3.95 6.23
CA ASP A 7 1.95 -3.58 6.97
C ASP A 7 2.22 -4.50 8.16
N ARG A 8 1.15 -5.05 8.76
CA ARG A 8 1.22 -5.96 9.91
C ARG A 8 1.87 -7.31 9.63
N ILE A 9 1.94 -7.74 8.36
CA ILE A 9 2.53 -9.03 7.96
C ILE A 9 3.96 -8.83 7.44
N PHE A 10 4.25 -7.69 6.81
CA PHE A 10 5.51 -7.47 6.07
C PHE A 10 6.65 -6.92 6.93
N GLY A 11 6.39 -6.49 8.17
CA GLY A 11 7.42 -5.98 9.05
C GLY A 11 6.96 -5.82 10.49
N SER A 12 7.92 -5.62 11.39
CA SER A 12 7.65 -5.28 12.81
C SER A 12 7.11 -3.85 12.98
N THR A 13 7.24 -3.00 11.95
CA THR A 13 6.74 -1.63 11.92
C THR A 13 6.25 -1.30 10.50
N PRO A 14 5.37 -0.28 10.33
CA PRO A 14 4.97 0.17 9.00
C PRO A 14 6.17 0.61 8.12
N ALA A 15 7.18 1.24 8.73
CA ALA A 15 8.38 1.65 8.01
C ALA A 15 9.16 0.44 7.45
N SER A 16 9.43 -0.56 8.30
CA SER A 16 10.14 -1.77 7.89
C SER A 16 9.36 -2.62 6.87
N ALA A 17 8.03 -2.62 6.95
CA ALA A 17 7.18 -3.24 5.94
C ALA A 17 7.32 -2.58 4.56
N ALA A 18 7.37 -1.24 4.51
CA ALA A 18 7.60 -0.51 3.26
C ALA A 18 9.01 -0.73 2.71
N ASP A 19 10.02 -0.78 3.59
CA ASP A 19 11.40 -1.07 3.20
C ASP A 19 11.49 -2.45 2.52
N ALA A 20 10.87 -3.48 3.09
CA ALA A 20 10.85 -4.83 2.51
C ALA A 20 10.29 -4.86 1.08
N VAL A 21 9.20 -4.13 0.82
CA VAL A 21 8.64 -4.02 -0.54
C VAL A 21 9.57 -3.25 -1.47
N ALA A 22 10.17 -2.16 -0.99
CA ALA A 22 11.11 -1.35 -1.78
C ALA A 22 12.35 -2.16 -2.18
N GLU A 23 12.91 -2.99 -1.30
CA GLU A 23 14.02 -3.91 -1.61
C GLU A 23 13.67 -4.84 -2.78
N ILE A 24 12.47 -5.43 -2.77
CA ILE A 24 11.99 -6.31 -3.84
C ILE A 24 11.79 -5.53 -5.14
N ALA A 25 11.19 -4.33 -5.06
CA ALA A 25 10.91 -3.49 -6.21
C ALA A 25 12.18 -3.01 -6.94
N ARG A 26 13.31 -2.87 -6.23
CA ARG A 26 14.59 -2.52 -6.86
C ARG A 26 15.15 -3.60 -7.77
N VAL A 27 14.85 -4.87 -7.51
CA VAL A 27 15.39 -5.98 -8.30
C VAL A 27 14.41 -6.52 -9.33
N ARG A 28 13.11 -6.27 -9.17
CA ARG A 28 12.07 -6.70 -10.12
C ARG A 28 10.80 -5.83 -10.01
N PRO A 29 10.04 -5.64 -11.09
CA PRO A 29 8.74 -4.98 -11.02
C PRO A 29 7.76 -5.69 -10.07
N VAL A 30 7.05 -4.91 -9.26
CA VAL A 30 6.08 -5.38 -8.27
C VAL A 30 4.69 -4.83 -8.59
N THR A 31 3.68 -5.69 -8.50
CA THR A 31 2.27 -5.32 -8.42
C THR A 31 1.80 -5.66 -7.02
N VAL A 32 1.09 -4.74 -6.36
CA VAL A 32 0.60 -4.95 -4.99
C VAL A 32 -0.92 -4.97 -4.96
N THR A 33 -1.49 -5.89 -4.19
CA THR A 33 -2.88 -5.83 -3.73
C THR A 33 -2.89 -5.36 -2.29
N LEU A 34 -3.50 -4.23 -2.02
CA LEU A 34 -3.50 -3.61 -0.70
C LEU A 34 -4.68 -4.09 0.13
N HIS A 35 -4.39 -4.50 1.36
CA HIS A 35 -5.35 -4.91 2.38
C HIS A 35 -5.30 -3.94 3.56
N ASP A 36 -6.34 -3.94 4.39
CA ASP A 36 -6.40 -3.17 5.65
C ASP A 36 -6.00 -1.69 5.51
N LEU A 37 -6.46 -1.05 4.42
CA LEU A 37 -6.08 0.33 4.09
C LEU A 37 -6.17 1.26 5.32
N PRO A 38 -5.21 2.17 5.49
CA PRO A 38 -5.19 3.07 6.65
C PRO A 38 -6.43 3.96 6.69
N GLN A 39 -6.96 4.17 7.89
CA GLN A 39 -8.13 5.01 8.19
C GLN A 39 -7.88 5.84 9.46
N PRO A 40 -8.52 7.01 9.60
CA PRO A 40 -8.47 7.79 10.83
C PRO A 40 -8.81 7.00 12.10
N ALA A 41 -9.68 5.97 11.98
CA ALA A 41 -10.03 5.06 13.07
C ALA A 41 -8.83 4.24 13.61
N ASN A 42 -7.70 4.18 12.88
CA ASN A 42 -6.46 3.58 13.39
C ASN A 42 -5.76 4.43 14.47
N GLY A 43 -6.26 5.63 14.78
CA GLY A 43 -5.74 6.49 15.85
C GLY A 43 -4.26 6.84 15.64
N HIS A 44 -3.44 6.68 16.69
CA HIS A 44 -2.02 7.05 16.66
C HIS A 44 -1.20 6.34 15.56
N ALA A 45 -1.65 5.16 15.09
CA ALA A 45 -0.96 4.44 14.01
C ALA A 45 -1.23 5.03 12.62
N PHE A 46 -2.27 5.85 12.46
CA PHE A 46 -2.76 6.29 11.15
C PHE A 46 -1.69 6.97 10.29
N GLU A 47 -0.92 7.89 10.87
CA GLU A 47 0.12 8.64 10.15
C GLU A 47 1.31 7.75 9.74
N ALA A 48 1.72 6.80 10.58
CA ALA A 48 2.77 5.86 10.21
C ALA A 48 2.30 4.91 9.09
N ARG A 49 1.05 4.44 9.17
CA ARG A 49 0.47 3.52 8.17
C ARG A 49 0.24 4.21 6.83
N ARG A 50 -0.26 5.46 6.80
CA ARG A 50 -0.46 6.16 5.53
C ARG A 50 0.87 6.41 4.80
N ALA A 51 1.95 6.73 5.53
CA ALA A 51 3.27 6.90 4.95
C ALA A 51 3.82 5.58 4.39
N CYS A 52 3.63 4.46 5.11
CA CYS A 52 3.96 3.12 4.63
C CYS A 52 3.24 2.78 3.32
N TYR A 53 1.92 2.93 3.28
CA TYR A 53 1.12 2.58 2.11
C TYR A 53 1.45 3.50 0.91
N ALA A 54 1.75 4.77 1.14
CA ALA A 54 2.20 5.67 0.08
C ALA A 54 3.51 5.17 -0.54
N ARG A 55 4.52 4.85 0.28
CA ARG A 55 5.81 4.32 -0.18
C ARG A 55 5.65 3.01 -0.97
N VAL A 56 4.79 2.12 -0.49
CA VAL A 56 4.51 0.83 -1.17
C VAL A 56 3.81 1.06 -2.50
N SER A 57 2.82 1.95 -2.56
CA SER A 57 2.12 2.30 -3.79
C SER A 57 3.05 2.97 -4.80
N ASP A 58 3.91 3.88 -4.36
CA ASP A 58 4.87 4.59 -5.22
C ASP A 58 5.97 3.67 -5.76
N ALA A 59 6.34 2.61 -5.03
CA ALA A 59 7.29 1.60 -5.51
C ALA A 59 6.66 0.57 -6.45
N ALA A 60 5.32 0.44 -6.47
CA ALA A 60 4.61 -0.54 -7.28
C ALA A 60 4.39 -0.04 -8.72
N ARG A 61 4.45 -0.96 -9.68
CA ARG A 61 4.05 -0.69 -11.07
C ARG A 61 2.54 -0.59 -11.20
N THR A 62 1.80 -1.28 -10.34
CA THR A 62 0.33 -1.31 -10.33
C THR A 62 -0.14 -1.60 -8.92
N VAL A 63 -1.17 -0.89 -8.49
CA VAL A 63 -1.85 -1.08 -7.22
C VAL A 63 -3.22 -1.68 -7.48
N ILE A 64 -3.60 -2.67 -6.69
CA ILE A 64 -4.90 -3.34 -6.74
C ILE A 64 -5.57 -3.17 -5.39
N VAL A 65 -6.86 -2.87 -5.40
CA VAL A 65 -7.75 -2.84 -4.23
C VAL A 65 -9.00 -3.67 -4.53
N SER A 66 -9.69 -4.13 -3.50
CA SER A 66 -10.79 -5.10 -3.64
C SER A 66 -12.12 -4.44 -4.02
N SER A 67 -12.26 -3.13 -3.83
CA SER A 67 -13.50 -2.40 -4.13
C SER A 67 -13.27 -0.93 -4.52
N ASP A 68 -14.28 -0.31 -5.12
CA ASP A 68 -14.30 1.14 -5.36
C ASP A 68 -14.28 1.95 -4.07
N SER A 69 -14.90 1.44 -3.01
CA SER A 69 -14.84 2.06 -1.67
C SER A 69 -13.41 2.12 -1.14
N GLU A 70 -12.65 1.04 -1.30
CA GLU A 70 -11.23 1.00 -0.94
C GLU A 70 -10.39 1.90 -1.85
N ARG A 71 -10.68 1.95 -3.15
CA ARG A 71 -10.02 2.89 -4.07
C ARG A 71 -10.23 4.34 -3.63
N ALA A 72 -11.45 4.70 -3.29
CA ALA A 72 -11.79 6.02 -2.77
C ALA A 72 -11.10 6.30 -1.43
N GLN A 73 -11.03 5.30 -0.54
CA GLN A 73 -10.33 5.40 0.73
C GLN A 73 -8.82 5.63 0.54
N LEU A 74 -8.19 4.87 -0.38
CA LEU A 74 -6.78 5.01 -0.72
C LEU A 74 -6.49 6.43 -1.21
N ALA A 75 -7.27 6.92 -2.19
CA ALA A 75 -7.12 8.26 -2.74
C ALA A 75 -7.35 9.36 -1.69
N ARG A 76 -8.23 9.13 -0.71
CA ARG A 76 -8.55 10.10 0.33
C ARG A 76 -7.48 10.22 1.41
N TYR A 77 -6.88 9.10 1.81
CA TYR A 77 -6.06 9.05 3.02
C TYR A 77 -4.58 8.77 2.76
N VAL A 78 -4.21 8.17 1.63
CA VAL A 78 -2.82 7.81 1.35
C VAL A 78 -2.21 8.81 0.36
N PRO A 79 -1.15 9.55 0.76
CA PRO A 79 -0.53 10.56 -0.09
C PRO A 79 0.40 9.93 -1.13
N ILE A 80 -0.19 9.21 -2.10
CA ILE A 80 0.54 8.61 -3.24
C ILE A 80 1.02 9.72 -4.16
N THR A 81 2.29 9.70 -4.54
CA THR A 81 2.90 10.73 -5.40
C THR A 81 3.18 10.25 -6.82
N GLY A 82 3.26 8.93 -7.01
CA GLY A 82 3.47 8.29 -8.30
C GLY A 82 2.21 8.22 -9.16
N SER A 83 2.40 7.84 -10.42
CA SER A 83 1.33 7.69 -11.41
C SER A 83 0.91 6.23 -11.63
N ALA A 84 1.22 5.34 -10.68
CA ALA A 84 0.89 3.93 -10.81
C ALA A 84 -0.65 3.76 -10.92
N PRO A 85 -1.15 2.97 -11.89
CA PRO A 85 -2.57 2.71 -12.00
C PRO A 85 -3.09 2.00 -10.74
N VAL A 86 -4.25 2.45 -10.24
CA VAL A 86 -5.00 1.78 -9.18
C VAL A 86 -6.19 1.06 -9.81
N LEU A 87 -6.15 -0.27 -9.79
CA LEU A 87 -7.18 -1.14 -10.34
C LEU A 87 -8.07 -1.70 -9.22
N VAL A 88 -9.34 -1.93 -9.54
CA VAL A 88 -10.28 -2.62 -8.65
C VAL A 88 -10.44 -4.06 -9.13
N ALA A 89 -10.14 -5.02 -8.27
CA ALA A 89 -10.35 -6.45 -8.55
C ALA A 89 -10.85 -7.13 -7.26
N PRO A 90 -12.13 -7.56 -7.21
CA PRO A 90 -12.64 -8.33 -6.07
C PRO A 90 -11.83 -9.62 -5.91
N LEU A 91 -11.45 -9.94 -4.66
CA LEU A 91 -10.67 -11.11 -4.27
C LEU A 91 -11.54 -12.14 -3.57
#